data_AF-A0A9W4SDS0-F1
#
_entry.id   AF-A0A9W4SDS0-F1
#
_cell.length_a   1.000
_cell.length_b   1.000
_cell.length_c   1.000
_cell.angle_alpha   90.00
_cell.angle_beta   90.00
_cell.angle_gamma   90.00
#
_symmetry.space_group_name_H-M   'P 1'
#
loop_
_entity.id
_entity.type
_entity.pdbx_description
1 polymer ?
#
loop_
_entity_poly.entity_id
_entity_poly.type
_entity_poly.pdbx_seq_one_letter_code
_entity_poly.pdbx_strand_id
1 'polypeptide(L)'
;MGDSVGFSIAIEDRYKGIRAPHKIKAAVSGCLRECAEAQGKDFGLIATENGYNLYVCGNGGSKPKHAVLLAKDISEETAIKYIDRFLMYYIYTADRLARTARWLEKLEGGIEYLKKVIIDDHLGICEELEQDMSRLIYTYECEWTKVVNDPKRRQDFVQFVNTDETVDEIEYKTERGQKVPADWPKDFKDGDFVVPDSKSLNEKSWVKISHVDAFPVEAGQVIKYGDTQIAIFNTHEKTRWYATQNMCPHKRAFVLSQGLVGDDENGVLKVSCPMHKKNFALDTGECISGDADLKLMTFDIKVQDDHIWLKLPSTQELDRILGTSKWKVTKNGKPEKSRILHRSAKAKVEMLGKIDSNECGSVGCGDKKLDW
;
A
#
# COMPACT_ATOMS: atom_id res chain seq x y z
N MET A 1 26.50 23.16 21.57
CA MET A 1 25.78 22.53 20.44
C MET A 1 24.48 22.00 21.00
N GLY A 2 23.34 22.39 20.40
CA GLY A 2 22.00 22.04 20.90
C GLY A 2 21.66 20.55 20.78
N ASP A 3 20.63 20.12 21.52
CA ASP A 3 20.10 18.75 21.45
C ASP A 3 19.28 18.57 20.17
N SER A 4 19.97 18.32 19.05
CA SER A 4 19.31 18.10 17.76
C SER A 4 18.39 16.87 17.75
N VAL A 5 18.65 15.87 18.60
CA VAL A 5 17.83 14.65 18.64
C VAL A 5 16.53 14.95 19.36
N GLY A 6 16.59 15.51 20.57
CA GLY A 6 15.39 15.95 21.30
C GLY A 6 14.55 16.94 20.50
N PHE A 7 15.19 17.93 19.86
CA PHE A 7 14.46 18.89 19.03
C PHE A 7 13.85 18.25 17.78
N SER A 8 14.52 17.26 17.16
CA SER A 8 13.93 16.53 16.03
C SER A 8 12.67 15.74 16.41
N ILE A 9 12.66 15.12 17.59
CA ILE A 9 11.48 14.42 18.14
C ILE A 9 10.35 15.42 18.38
N ALA A 10 10.65 16.58 18.99
CA ALA A 10 9.64 17.62 19.22
C ALA A 10 9.01 18.12 17.91
N ILE A 11 9.80 18.29 16.85
CA ILE A 11 9.33 18.67 15.52
C ILE A 11 8.46 17.57 14.89
N GLU A 12 8.85 16.30 14.99
CA GLU A 12 8.05 15.17 14.50
C GLU A 12 6.71 15.08 15.25
N ASP A 13 6.75 15.11 16.59
CA ASP A 13 5.57 15.02 17.43
C ASP A 13 4.60 16.20 17.23
N ARG A 14 5.13 17.39 16.95
CA ARG A 14 4.33 18.56 16.63
C ARG A 14 3.63 18.43 15.28
N TYR A 15 4.36 18.07 14.22
CA TYR A 15 3.83 18.18 12.86
C TYR A 15 3.29 16.87 12.26
N LYS A 16 3.33 15.76 13.00
CA LYS A 16 2.74 14.49 12.57
C LYS A 16 1.24 14.65 12.29
N GLY A 17 0.78 14.05 11.21
CA GLY A 17 -0.63 14.04 10.82
C GLY A 17 -1.13 15.28 10.07
N ILE A 18 -0.30 16.32 9.90
CA ILE A 18 -0.69 17.49 9.10
C ILE A 18 -1.04 17.09 7.67
N ARG A 19 -2.21 17.55 7.21
CA ARG A 19 -2.65 17.42 5.82
C ARG A 19 -2.20 18.65 5.06
N ALA A 20 -1.28 18.45 4.13
CA ALA A 20 -0.70 19.52 3.31
C ALA A 20 -0.93 19.26 1.81
N PRO A 21 -0.81 20.28 0.95
CA PRO A 21 -1.00 20.14 -0.50
C PRO A 21 -0.13 19.04 -1.13
N HIS A 22 1.03 18.76 -0.54
CA HIS A 22 1.89 17.63 -0.88
C HIS A 22 2.65 17.13 0.36
N LYS A 23 3.27 15.94 0.30
CA LYS A 23 4.17 15.43 1.35
C LYS A 23 5.26 16.43 1.71
N ILE A 24 5.53 16.55 3.01
CA ILE A 24 6.55 17.40 3.63
C ILE A 24 7.67 16.52 4.16
N LYS A 25 8.91 16.99 4.05
CA LYS A 25 10.08 16.42 4.72
C LYS A 25 10.72 17.46 5.61
N ALA A 26 11.13 17.04 6.80
CA ALA A 26 11.85 17.84 7.77
C ALA A 26 13.18 17.19 8.12
N ALA A 27 14.15 17.98 8.60
CA ALA A 27 15.34 17.45 9.27
C ALA A 27 15.95 18.47 10.23
N VAL A 28 16.57 17.98 11.28
CA VAL A 28 17.35 18.78 12.24
C VAL A 28 18.77 18.22 12.26
N SER A 29 19.75 19.07 11.97
CA SER A 29 21.16 18.71 12.03
C SER A 29 21.84 19.37 13.22
N GLY A 30 22.57 18.58 13.99
CA GLY A 30 23.29 19.06 15.19
C GLY A 30 24.56 19.87 14.90
N CYS A 31 25.00 19.97 13.64
CA CYS A 31 26.14 20.79 13.27
C CYS A 31 26.14 21.16 11.77
N LEU A 32 27.03 22.09 11.40
CA LEU A 32 27.22 22.57 10.03
C LEU A 32 27.68 21.49 9.03
N ARG A 33 28.13 20.31 9.48
CA ARG A 33 28.43 19.19 8.57
C ARG A 33 27.18 18.60 7.94
N GLU A 34 26.00 18.93 8.47
CA GLU A 34 24.73 18.70 7.81
C GLU A 34 24.40 17.24 7.50
N CYS A 35 24.88 16.28 8.31
CA CYS A 35 24.67 14.83 8.07
C CYS A 35 23.18 14.38 7.94
N ALA A 36 22.22 15.24 8.32
CA ALA A 36 20.80 14.99 8.20
C ALA A 36 20.19 15.49 6.87
N GLU A 37 21.00 16.09 5.98
CA GLU A 37 20.58 16.67 4.70
C GLU A 37 19.43 17.69 4.86
N ALA A 38 19.50 18.52 5.91
CA ALA A 38 18.52 19.56 6.25
C ALA A 38 18.21 20.52 5.07
N GLN A 39 19.19 20.87 4.26
CA GLN A 39 19.00 21.73 3.10
C GLN A 39 18.37 21.00 1.90
N GLY A 40 18.19 19.68 1.95
CA GLY A 40 17.45 18.91 0.95
C GLY A 40 15.95 18.71 1.28
N LYS A 41 15.49 19.21 2.43
CA LYS A 41 14.14 18.99 2.95
C LYS A 41 13.23 20.20 2.73
N ASP A 42 11.92 20.01 2.87
CA ASP A 42 10.94 21.08 2.71
C ASP A 42 11.12 22.17 3.79
N PHE A 43 11.57 21.78 4.99
CA PHE A 43 12.26 22.68 5.92
C PHE A 43 13.37 21.94 6.67
N GLY A 44 14.42 22.66 7.06
CA GLY A 44 15.59 22.10 7.70
C GLY A 44 16.19 23.04 8.73
N LEU A 45 16.64 22.48 9.85
CA LEU A 45 17.27 23.21 10.94
C LEU A 45 18.72 22.76 11.07
N ILE A 46 19.65 23.71 11.16
CA ILE A 46 21.08 23.42 11.39
C ILE A 46 21.54 24.16 12.64
N ALA A 47 21.97 23.42 13.66
CA ALA A 47 22.44 23.99 14.91
C ALA A 47 23.73 24.81 14.71
N THR A 48 23.76 25.96 15.36
CA THR A 48 24.90 26.87 15.46
C THR A 48 25.31 27.03 16.92
N GLU A 49 26.31 27.88 17.18
CA GLU A 49 26.67 28.24 18.57
C GLU A 49 25.58 29.10 19.24
N ASN A 50 24.78 29.81 18.44
CA ASN A 50 23.80 30.80 18.91
C ASN A 50 22.34 30.32 18.78
N GLY A 51 22.09 29.09 18.35
CA GLY A 51 20.75 28.55 18.13
C GLY A 51 20.68 27.68 16.89
N TYR A 52 19.76 28.00 15.97
CA TYR A 52 19.53 27.27 14.73
C TYR A 52 19.42 28.20 13.52
N ASN A 53 19.90 27.73 12.38
CA ASN A 53 19.56 28.29 11.08
C ASN A 53 18.39 27.51 10.50
N LEU A 54 17.31 28.21 10.13
CA LEU A 54 16.12 27.65 9.51
C LEU A 54 16.17 27.86 7.99
N TYR A 55 16.15 26.76 7.25
CA TYR A 55 16.07 26.71 5.80
C TYR A 55 14.71 26.17 5.37
N VAL A 56 14.15 26.68 4.26
CA VAL A 56 12.83 26.28 3.76
C VAL A 56 12.82 26.05 2.25
N CYS A 57 11.82 25.32 1.77
CA CYS A 57 11.55 25.09 0.35
C CYS A 57 12.60 24.27 -0.41
N GLY A 58 13.26 23.31 0.25
CA GLY A 58 14.12 22.33 -0.41
C GLY A 58 13.35 21.10 -0.91
N ASN A 59 13.92 20.39 -1.87
CA ASN A 59 13.37 19.11 -2.30
C ASN A 59 14.41 18.20 -2.97
N GLY A 60 14.36 16.90 -2.65
CA GLY A 60 14.85 15.84 -3.54
C GLY A 60 13.87 15.51 -4.67
N GLY A 61 14.31 14.66 -5.61
CA GLY A 61 13.50 14.13 -6.72
C GLY A 61 14.09 14.44 -8.10
N SER A 62 13.26 14.35 -9.15
CA SER A 62 13.67 14.55 -10.55
C SER A 62 14.17 15.97 -10.85
N LYS A 63 13.66 16.98 -10.14
CA LYS A 63 14.16 18.36 -10.17
C LYS A 63 14.54 18.80 -8.75
N PRO A 64 15.75 18.47 -8.28
CA PRO A 64 16.17 18.79 -6.91
C PRO A 64 16.38 20.29 -6.71
N LYS A 65 16.17 20.77 -5.49
CA LYS A 65 16.43 22.15 -5.06
C LYS A 65 16.95 22.14 -3.63
N HIS A 66 17.96 22.95 -3.35
CA HIS A 66 18.36 23.26 -1.99
C HIS A 66 17.36 24.23 -1.37
N ALA A 67 17.07 24.02 -0.09
CA ALA A 67 16.31 24.93 0.74
C ALA A 67 17.07 26.26 0.88
N VAL A 68 16.31 27.35 1.03
CA VAL A 68 16.84 28.71 1.14
C VAL A 68 16.77 29.16 2.60
N LEU A 69 17.79 29.88 3.05
CA LEU A 69 17.85 30.40 4.42
C LEU A 69 16.70 31.39 4.68
N LEU A 70 15.84 31.06 5.64
CA LEU A 70 14.75 31.92 6.11
C LEU A 70 15.22 32.81 7.25
N ALA A 71 15.83 32.21 8.29
CA ALA A 71 16.30 32.91 9.48
C ALA A 71 17.56 32.23 10.04
N LYS A 72 18.43 33.04 10.67
CA LYS A 72 19.74 32.63 11.17
C LYS A 72 19.81 32.79 12.69
N ASP A 73 20.51 31.88 13.36
CA ASP A 73 20.84 31.97 14.79
C ASP A 73 19.60 32.22 15.69
N ILE A 74 18.50 31.52 15.42
CA ILE A 74 17.23 31.63 16.16
C ILE A 74 17.11 30.56 17.25
N SER A 75 16.37 30.86 18.32
CA SER A 75 16.02 29.88 19.36
C SER A 75 15.06 28.80 18.82
N GLU A 76 14.95 27.68 19.54
CA GLU A 76 13.98 26.63 19.23
C GLU A 76 12.53 27.15 19.20
N GLU A 77 12.18 28.05 20.14
CA GLU A 77 10.86 28.69 20.20
C GLU A 77 10.57 29.51 18.93
N THR A 78 11.51 30.35 18.52
CA THR A 78 11.37 31.16 17.30
C THR A 78 11.36 30.28 16.06
N ALA A 79 12.16 29.21 16.03
CA ALA A 79 12.15 28.23 14.95
C ALA A 79 10.78 27.57 14.80
N ILE A 80 10.17 27.13 15.91
CA ILE A 80 8.82 26.58 15.90
C ILE A 80 7.81 27.60 15.35
N LYS A 81 7.81 28.84 15.87
CA LYS A 81 6.92 29.92 15.39
C LYS A 81 7.04 30.13 13.87
N TYR A 82 8.26 30.23 13.36
CA TYR A 82 8.47 30.44 11.92
C TYR A 82 8.08 29.21 11.09
N ILE A 83 8.27 28.00 11.58
CA ILE A 83 7.83 26.78 10.90
C ILE A 83 6.30 26.69 10.88
N ASP A 84 5.62 26.96 12.00
CA ASP A 84 4.15 26.98 12.09
C ASP A 84 3.58 27.92 11.02
N ARG A 85 4.05 29.17 11.00
CA ARG A 85 3.64 30.20 10.03
C ARG A 85 3.95 29.77 8.59
N PHE A 86 5.17 29.27 8.33
CA PHE A 86 5.58 28.83 7.00
C PHE A 86 4.68 27.70 6.48
N LEU A 87 4.44 26.68 7.29
CA LEU A 87 3.63 25.53 6.92
C LEU A 87 2.18 25.94 6.67
N MET A 88 1.57 26.75 7.54
CA MET A 88 0.20 27.22 7.34
C MET A 88 0.07 28.11 6.11
N TYR A 89 1.01 29.04 5.92
CA TYR A 89 1.00 29.91 4.75
C TYR A 89 1.14 29.10 3.45
N TYR A 90 2.01 28.09 3.42
CA TYR A 90 2.13 27.13 2.32
C TYR A 90 0.82 26.34 2.12
N ILE A 91 0.20 25.85 3.18
CA ILE A 91 -1.06 25.08 3.11
C ILE A 91 -2.19 25.94 2.51
N TYR A 92 -2.26 27.22 2.84
CA TYR A 92 -3.30 28.11 2.35
C TYR A 92 -3.08 28.62 0.94
N THR A 93 -1.83 28.75 0.49
CA THR A 93 -1.53 29.45 -0.76
C THR A 93 -1.04 28.54 -1.88
N ALA A 94 -0.66 27.29 -1.61
CA ALA A 94 -0.15 26.39 -2.64
C ALA A 94 -1.25 25.61 -3.38
N ASP A 95 -1.03 25.41 -4.68
CA ASP A 95 -1.87 24.52 -5.50
C ASP A 95 -1.85 23.08 -4.96
N ARG A 96 -2.92 22.32 -5.24
CA ARG A 96 -2.96 20.88 -4.96
C ARG A 96 -1.77 20.17 -5.61
N LEU A 97 -1.13 19.25 -4.87
CA LEU A 97 0.04 18.49 -5.29
C LEU A 97 1.31 19.33 -5.57
N ALA A 98 1.36 20.60 -5.15
CA ALA A 98 2.56 21.42 -5.29
C ALA A 98 3.56 21.18 -4.15
N ARG A 99 4.84 20.94 -4.48
CA ARG A 99 5.95 20.94 -3.51
C ARG A 99 6.29 22.35 -3.06
N THR A 100 6.75 22.52 -1.82
CA THR A 100 7.20 23.81 -1.25
C THR A 100 8.19 24.55 -2.15
N ALA A 101 9.18 23.85 -2.70
CA ALA A 101 10.14 24.42 -3.66
C ALA A 101 9.47 25.02 -4.92
N ARG A 102 8.47 24.34 -5.47
CA ARG A 102 7.76 24.77 -6.69
C ARG A 102 6.77 25.89 -6.39
N TRP A 103 6.19 25.85 -5.20
CA TRP A 103 5.37 26.94 -4.67
C TRP A 103 6.20 28.21 -4.49
N LEU A 104 7.40 28.13 -3.90
CA LEU A 104 8.29 29.28 -3.73
C LEU A 104 8.73 29.90 -5.06
N GLU A 105 9.02 29.07 -6.08
CA GLU A 105 9.36 29.55 -7.43
C GLU A 105 8.24 30.36 -8.10
N LYS A 106 6.98 30.07 -7.76
CA LYS A 106 5.80 30.80 -8.27
C LYS A 106 5.42 31.99 -7.39
N LEU A 107 5.89 32.04 -6.14
CA LEU A 107 5.58 33.11 -5.21
C LEU A 107 6.24 34.41 -5.67
N GLU A 108 5.46 35.45 -5.95
CA GLU A 108 5.99 36.74 -6.35
C GLU A 108 6.89 37.33 -5.25
N GLY A 109 8.10 37.75 -5.62
CA GLY A 109 9.13 38.18 -4.66
C GLY A 109 9.86 37.04 -3.93
N GLY A 110 9.47 35.77 -4.16
CA GLY A 110 10.18 34.58 -3.71
C GLY A 110 10.47 34.56 -2.21
N ILE A 111 11.70 34.18 -1.84
CA ILE A 111 12.10 34.05 -0.43
C ILE A 111 12.04 35.39 0.33
N GLU A 112 12.30 36.52 -0.33
CA GLU A 112 12.30 37.82 0.34
C GLU A 112 10.88 38.26 0.68
N TYR A 113 9.91 37.98 -0.18
CA TYR A 113 8.50 38.16 0.17
C TYR A 113 8.08 37.21 1.29
N LEU A 114 8.49 35.93 1.22
CA LEU A 114 8.19 34.97 2.28
C LEU A 114 8.72 35.42 3.64
N LYS A 115 9.95 35.96 3.72
CA LYS A 115 10.50 36.53 4.96
C LYS A 115 9.62 37.66 5.50
N LYS A 116 9.18 38.59 4.64
CA LYS A 116 8.28 39.68 5.05
C LYS A 116 6.98 39.17 5.64
N VAL A 117 6.40 38.11 5.06
CA VAL A 117 5.15 37.53 5.57
C VAL A 117 5.39 36.81 6.90
N ILE A 118 6.43 35.98 6.99
CA ILE A 118 6.61 35.04 8.11
C ILE A 118 7.34 35.67 9.31
N ILE A 119 8.28 36.58 9.06
CA ILE A 119 9.14 37.20 10.08
C ILE A 119 8.59 38.59 10.44
N ASP A 120 8.36 39.44 9.44
CA ASP A 120 8.01 40.84 9.66
C ASP A 120 6.48 41.05 9.83
N ASP A 121 5.69 39.98 9.74
CA ASP A 121 4.23 39.98 9.78
C ASP A 121 3.60 41.04 8.86
N HIS A 122 4.16 41.21 7.66
CA HIS A 122 3.76 42.27 6.73
C HIS A 122 2.28 42.21 6.31
N LEU A 123 1.63 41.05 6.46
CA LEU A 123 0.21 40.85 6.17
C LEU A 123 -0.69 40.91 7.42
N GLY A 124 -0.12 40.93 8.64
CA GLY A 124 -0.88 40.91 9.89
C GLY A 124 -1.64 39.61 10.16
N ILE A 125 -1.14 38.48 9.64
CA ILE A 125 -1.80 37.16 9.71
C ILE A 125 -1.03 36.15 10.56
N CYS A 126 0.15 36.49 11.08
CA CYS A 126 0.99 35.51 11.77
C CYS A 126 0.29 34.87 12.99
N GLU A 127 -0.47 35.65 13.75
CA GLU A 127 -1.22 35.14 14.89
C GLU A 127 -2.29 34.12 14.45
N GLU A 128 -3.03 34.41 13.38
CA GLU A 128 -4.03 33.49 12.81
C GLU A 128 -3.38 32.18 12.34
N LEU A 129 -2.26 32.27 11.62
CA LEU A 129 -1.49 31.09 11.18
C LEU A 129 -1.04 30.22 12.37
N GLU A 130 -0.56 30.84 13.46
CA GLU A 130 -0.17 30.11 14.67
C GLU A 130 -1.35 29.44 15.38
N GLN A 131 -2.50 30.12 15.42
CA GLN A 131 -3.74 29.57 15.99
C GLN A 131 -4.24 28.38 15.17
N ASP A 132 -4.21 28.47 13.84
CA ASP A 132 -4.64 27.38 12.97
C ASP A 132 -3.70 26.17 13.02
N MET A 133 -2.39 26.41 13.08
CA MET A 133 -1.43 25.34 13.32
C MET A 133 -1.70 24.67 14.68
N SER A 134 -1.94 25.47 15.73
CA SER A 134 -2.27 24.96 17.05
C SER A 134 -3.52 24.08 17.03
N ARG A 135 -4.57 24.46 16.29
CA ARG A 135 -5.78 23.63 16.11
C ARG A 135 -5.42 22.28 15.48
N LEU A 136 -4.60 22.24 14.43
CA LEU A 136 -4.17 20.99 13.81
C LEU A 136 -3.40 20.09 14.78
N ILE A 137 -2.50 20.67 15.57
CA ILE A 137 -1.66 19.94 16.53
C ILE A 137 -2.50 19.38 17.69
N TYR A 138 -3.33 20.21 18.32
CA TYR A 138 -4.10 19.82 19.51
C TYR A 138 -5.33 18.97 19.20
N THR A 139 -5.73 18.87 17.93
CA THR A 139 -6.79 17.93 17.48
C THR A 139 -6.23 16.66 16.85
N TYR A 140 -4.91 16.51 16.77
CA TYR A 140 -4.31 15.29 16.25
C TYR A 140 -4.65 14.10 17.14
N GLU A 141 -5.12 13.03 16.50
CA GLU A 141 -5.31 11.74 17.14
C GLU A 141 -4.77 10.62 16.24
N CYS A 142 -4.06 9.67 16.83
CA CYS A 142 -3.55 8.53 16.09
C CYS A 142 -4.69 7.56 15.74
N GLU A 143 -5.05 7.49 14.46
CA GLU A 143 -6.12 6.63 13.94
C GLU A 143 -5.95 5.16 14.33
N TRP A 144 -4.71 4.65 14.30
CA TRP A 144 -4.39 3.29 14.72
C TRP A 144 -4.55 3.06 16.21
N THR A 145 -4.19 4.04 17.05
CA THR A 145 -4.40 3.95 18.50
C THR A 145 -5.89 3.86 18.83
N LYS A 146 -6.74 4.62 18.11
CA LYS A 146 -8.19 4.51 18.25
C LYS A 146 -8.70 3.12 17.90
N VAL A 147 -8.21 2.53 16.81
CA VAL A 147 -8.57 1.16 16.41
C VAL A 147 -8.11 0.15 17.46
N VAL A 148 -6.85 0.22 17.89
CA VAL A 148 -6.29 -0.72 18.88
C VAL A 148 -7.05 -0.67 20.20
N ASN A 149 -7.50 0.49 20.64
CA ASN A 149 -8.20 0.65 21.91
C ASN A 149 -9.72 0.39 21.84
N ASP A 150 -10.31 0.27 20.65
CA ASP A 150 -11.74 0.05 20.45
C ASP A 150 -12.01 -1.40 19.99
N PRO A 151 -12.54 -2.29 20.86
CA PRO A 151 -12.84 -3.67 20.51
C PRO A 151 -13.76 -3.82 19.30
N LYS A 152 -14.69 -2.88 19.07
CA LYS A 152 -15.60 -2.92 17.93
C LYS A 152 -14.84 -2.68 16.63
N ARG A 153 -13.96 -1.67 16.61
CA ARG A 153 -13.12 -1.38 15.43
C ARG A 153 -12.10 -2.47 15.15
N ARG A 154 -11.61 -3.18 16.17
CA ARG A 154 -10.70 -4.33 15.96
C ARG A 154 -11.37 -5.47 15.19
N GLN A 155 -12.70 -5.57 15.18
CA GLN A 155 -13.41 -6.60 14.42
C GLN A 155 -13.19 -6.45 12.91
N ASP A 156 -12.93 -5.24 12.41
CA ASP A 156 -12.62 -4.99 11.00
C ASP A 156 -11.23 -5.53 10.59
N PHE A 157 -10.40 -5.96 11.55
CA PHE A 157 -9.01 -6.39 11.34
C PHE A 157 -8.77 -7.86 11.69
N VAL A 158 -9.82 -8.64 11.92
CA VAL A 158 -9.69 -10.10 12.10
C VAL A 158 -9.34 -10.77 10.77
N GLN A 159 -8.62 -11.90 10.82
CA GLN A 159 -8.30 -12.63 9.59
C GLN A 159 -9.56 -13.27 8.98
N PHE A 160 -10.40 -13.90 9.80
CA PHE A 160 -11.65 -14.52 9.36
C PHE A 160 -12.82 -14.09 10.26
N VAL A 161 -13.98 -13.80 9.67
CA VAL A 161 -15.16 -13.39 10.45
C VAL A 161 -16.04 -14.54 10.91
N ASN A 162 -15.75 -15.76 10.48
CA ASN A 162 -16.53 -16.95 10.83
C ASN A 162 -15.77 -17.93 11.73
N THR A 163 -14.55 -17.60 12.15
CA THR A 163 -13.72 -18.41 13.06
C THR A 163 -12.62 -17.56 13.70
N ASP A 164 -12.19 -17.93 14.90
CA ASP A 164 -11.06 -17.33 15.61
C ASP A 164 -9.70 -17.95 15.19
N GLU A 165 -9.71 -18.93 14.29
CA GLU A 165 -8.48 -19.52 13.75
C GLU A 165 -7.66 -18.50 12.95
N THR A 166 -6.34 -18.65 12.99
CA THR A 166 -5.42 -17.89 12.14
C THR A 166 -4.58 -18.83 11.30
N VAL A 167 -4.25 -18.42 10.07
CA VAL A 167 -3.40 -19.20 9.16
C VAL A 167 -2.24 -18.35 8.64
N ASP A 168 -1.04 -18.93 8.62
CA ASP A 168 0.11 -18.32 7.98
C ASP A 168 -0.03 -18.42 6.45
N GLU A 169 -0.08 -17.28 5.79
CA GLU A 169 -0.21 -17.16 4.32
C GLU A 169 1.14 -17.26 3.60
N ILE A 170 2.24 -17.18 4.33
CA ILE A 170 3.62 -17.27 3.84
C ILE A 170 4.45 -18.06 4.85
N GLU A 171 5.29 -18.99 4.37
CA GLU A 171 6.27 -19.66 5.22
C GLU A 171 7.43 -18.72 5.55
N TYR A 172 7.96 -18.78 6.76
CA TYR A 172 9.16 -18.04 7.14
C TYR A 172 10.40 -18.93 7.16
N LYS A 173 11.53 -18.37 6.71
CA LYS A 173 12.88 -18.94 6.82
C LYS A 173 13.72 -18.13 7.80
N THR A 174 14.80 -18.74 8.27
CA THR A 174 15.82 -18.05 9.07
C THR A 174 16.98 -17.69 8.17
N GLU A 175 17.33 -16.41 8.11
CA GLU A 175 18.47 -15.91 7.35
C GLU A 175 19.27 -14.97 8.23
N ARG A 176 20.58 -15.23 8.39
CA ARG A 176 21.46 -14.50 9.32
C ARG A 176 20.90 -14.36 10.75
N GLY A 177 20.22 -15.41 11.24
CA GLY A 177 19.60 -15.44 12.57
C GLY A 177 18.28 -14.65 12.70
N GLN A 178 17.76 -14.06 11.61
CA GLN A 178 16.50 -13.32 11.59
C GLN A 178 15.41 -14.10 10.86
N LYS A 179 14.17 -13.99 11.34
CA LYS A 179 12.98 -14.52 10.68
C LYS A 179 12.66 -13.64 9.46
N VAL A 180 12.73 -14.20 8.26
CA VAL A 180 12.42 -13.52 7.00
C VAL A 180 11.38 -14.34 6.22
N PRO A 181 10.51 -13.71 5.41
CA PRO A 181 9.58 -14.47 4.57
C PRO A 181 10.34 -15.37 3.58
N ALA A 182 9.75 -16.50 3.22
CA ALA A 182 10.25 -17.35 2.15
C ALA A 182 10.30 -16.57 0.83
N ASP A 183 11.27 -16.91 -0.02
CA ASP A 183 11.46 -16.20 -1.27
C ASP A 183 10.29 -16.46 -2.22
N TRP A 184 9.76 -15.37 -2.81
CA TRP A 184 8.78 -15.52 -3.87
C TRP A 184 9.42 -16.17 -5.10
N PRO A 185 8.72 -17.05 -5.82
CA PRO A 185 9.28 -17.66 -7.02
C PRO A 185 9.58 -16.59 -8.08
N LYS A 186 10.84 -16.52 -8.53
CA LYS A 186 11.28 -15.56 -9.55
C LYS A 186 10.65 -15.82 -10.93
N ASP A 187 10.40 -17.09 -11.26
CA ASP A 187 9.91 -17.53 -12.57
C ASP A 187 8.39 -17.72 -12.65
N PHE A 188 7.60 -17.12 -11.73
CA PHE A 188 6.14 -17.24 -11.80
C PHE A 188 5.61 -16.49 -13.03
N LYS A 189 5.19 -17.23 -14.05
CA LYS A 189 4.64 -16.66 -15.28
C LYS A 189 3.16 -16.37 -15.08
N ASP A 190 2.70 -15.27 -15.65
CA ASP A 190 1.27 -14.99 -15.75
C ASP A 190 0.59 -16.18 -16.46
N GLY A 191 -0.50 -16.70 -15.86
CA GLY A 191 -1.22 -17.87 -16.37
C GLY A 191 -0.81 -19.24 -15.80
N ASP A 192 0.19 -19.34 -14.91
CA ASP A 192 0.52 -20.59 -14.21
C ASP A 192 -0.61 -21.06 -13.26
N PHE A 193 -1.56 -20.19 -12.97
CA PHE A 193 -2.72 -20.43 -12.13
C PHE A 193 -4.00 -20.09 -12.91
N VAL A 194 -4.60 -21.12 -13.50
CA VAL A 194 -5.92 -21.02 -14.16
C VAL A 194 -6.97 -21.51 -13.18
N VAL A 195 -7.89 -20.60 -12.84
CA VAL A 195 -9.01 -20.90 -11.97
C VAL A 195 -10.18 -21.36 -12.83
N PRO A 196 -10.75 -22.55 -12.58
CA PRO A 196 -11.96 -22.96 -13.28
C PRO A 196 -13.12 -22.02 -12.94
N ASP A 197 -14.04 -21.83 -13.89
CA ASP A 197 -15.29 -21.11 -13.59
C ASP A 197 -16.00 -21.85 -12.45
N SER A 198 -16.44 -21.13 -11.41
CA SER A 198 -17.15 -21.76 -10.31
C SER A 198 -18.37 -22.52 -10.79
N LYS A 199 -19.01 -22.11 -11.89
CA LYS A 199 -20.15 -22.83 -12.53
C LYS A 199 -19.84 -24.27 -12.92
N SER A 200 -18.56 -24.61 -13.12
CA SER A 200 -18.13 -25.96 -13.45
C SER A 200 -18.05 -26.91 -12.24
N LEU A 201 -18.15 -26.39 -11.01
CA LEU A 201 -18.11 -27.18 -9.78
C LEU A 201 -19.47 -27.85 -9.53
N ASN A 202 -19.44 -29.14 -9.19
CA ASN A 202 -20.64 -29.94 -8.99
C ASN A 202 -21.15 -29.83 -7.54
N GLU A 203 -22.38 -30.32 -7.29
CA GLU A 203 -22.89 -30.56 -5.92
C GLU A 203 -22.90 -29.35 -4.97
N LYS A 204 -23.16 -28.14 -5.50
CA LYS A 204 -23.20 -26.93 -4.67
C LYS A 204 -24.44 -26.86 -3.80
N SER A 205 -24.25 -26.38 -2.56
CA SER A 205 -25.32 -26.08 -1.62
C SER A 205 -25.18 -24.68 -1.04
N TRP A 206 -26.29 -24.13 -0.52
CA TRP A 206 -26.25 -22.85 0.20
C TRP A 206 -25.72 -23.07 1.61
N VAL A 207 -24.59 -22.44 1.91
CA VAL A 207 -23.93 -22.49 3.22
C VAL A 207 -24.13 -21.16 3.92
N LYS A 208 -24.63 -21.20 5.17
CA LYS A 208 -24.75 -20.02 6.03
C LYS A 208 -23.36 -19.60 6.51
N ILE A 209 -23.00 -18.33 6.34
CA ILE A 209 -21.64 -17.83 6.60
C ILE A 209 -21.55 -17.05 7.91
N SER A 210 -22.05 -15.80 7.92
CA SER A 210 -22.00 -14.90 9.07
C SER A 210 -23.08 -13.83 8.94
N HIS A 211 -23.29 -13.06 10.01
CA HIS A 211 -24.20 -11.92 10.01
C HIS A 211 -23.67 -10.81 9.08
N VAL A 212 -24.55 -10.03 8.46
CA VAL A 212 -24.17 -8.94 7.53
C VAL A 212 -23.27 -7.87 8.17
N ASP A 213 -23.38 -7.68 9.48
CA ASP A 213 -22.59 -6.68 10.23
C ASP A 213 -21.13 -7.08 10.42
N ALA A 214 -20.76 -8.32 10.14
CA ALA A 214 -19.36 -8.74 10.14
C ALA A 214 -18.58 -8.22 8.91
N PHE A 215 -19.25 -7.58 7.95
CA PHE A 215 -18.65 -7.14 6.70
C PHE A 215 -18.74 -5.61 6.57
N PRO A 216 -17.61 -4.89 6.59
CA PRO A 216 -17.58 -3.44 6.48
C PRO A 216 -18.07 -2.97 5.11
N VAL A 217 -18.68 -1.78 5.06
CA VAL A 217 -19.18 -1.16 3.82
C VAL A 217 -18.00 -0.64 2.99
N GLU A 218 -18.07 -0.79 1.66
CA GLU A 218 -17.01 -0.43 0.70
C GLU A 218 -15.67 -1.16 0.94
N ALA A 219 -15.73 -2.34 1.55
CA ALA A 219 -14.54 -3.12 1.88
C ALA A 219 -14.79 -4.62 1.75
N GLY A 220 -13.69 -5.38 1.75
CA GLY A 220 -13.70 -6.83 1.73
C GLY A 220 -13.36 -7.40 3.11
N GLN A 221 -13.96 -8.54 3.43
CA GLN A 221 -13.61 -9.33 4.61
C GLN A 221 -13.56 -10.81 4.24
N VAL A 222 -12.77 -11.59 4.97
CA VAL A 222 -12.50 -12.99 4.61
C VAL A 222 -13.26 -13.96 5.49
N ILE A 223 -13.67 -15.07 4.90
CA ILE A 223 -14.13 -16.26 5.62
C ILE A 223 -13.26 -17.45 5.29
N LYS A 224 -13.16 -18.36 6.26
CA LYS A 224 -12.48 -19.64 6.10
C LYS A 224 -13.51 -20.74 5.79
N TYR A 225 -13.26 -21.51 4.74
CA TYR A 225 -14.09 -22.66 4.35
C TYR A 225 -13.18 -23.85 4.03
N GLY A 226 -12.97 -24.74 5.00
CA GLY A 226 -11.90 -25.73 4.93
C GLY A 226 -10.52 -25.06 5.03
N ASP A 227 -9.64 -25.35 4.08
CA ASP A 227 -8.34 -24.68 3.88
C ASP A 227 -8.45 -23.46 2.93
N THR A 228 -9.62 -23.21 2.34
CA THR A 228 -9.84 -22.14 1.37
C THR A 228 -10.26 -20.83 2.05
N GLN A 229 -9.73 -19.71 1.54
CA GLN A 229 -10.11 -18.36 1.93
C GLN A 229 -10.99 -17.70 0.86
N ILE A 230 -12.16 -17.23 1.25
CA ILE A 230 -13.11 -16.54 0.37
C ILE A 230 -13.25 -15.10 0.85
N ALA A 231 -13.03 -14.14 -0.04
CA ALA A 231 -13.25 -12.73 0.21
C ALA A 231 -14.70 -12.37 -0.15
N ILE A 232 -15.38 -11.69 0.76
CA ILE A 232 -16.73 -11.16 0.57
C ILE A 232 -16.64 -9.64 0.60
N PHE A 233 -17.21 -9.00 -0.41
CA PHE A 233 -17.23 -7.55 -0.57
C PHE A 233 -18.66 -7.05 -0.41
N ASN A 234 -18.80 -6.01 0.40
CA ASN A 234 -20.04 -5.31 0.66
C ASN A 234 -19.92 -3.91 0.04
N THR A 235 -20.73 -3.61 -0.97
CA THR A 235 -20.70 -2.34 -1.69
C THR A 235 -22.07 -1.67 -1.73
N HIS A 236 -22.07 -0.36 -1.96
CA HIS A 236 -23.22 0.53 -1.99
C HIS A 236 -24.12 0.36 -0.76
N GLU A 237 -23.60 0.69 0.42
CA GLU A 237 -24.36 0.69 1.68
C GLU A 237 -25.16 -0.61 1.95
N LYS A 238 -24.52 -1.79 1.81
CA LYS A 238 -25.13 -3.12 2.03
C LYS A 238 -26.15 -3.56 0.99
N THR A 239 -26.25 -2.88 -0.15
CA THR A 239 -27.20 -3.27 -1.22
C THR A 239 -26.62 -4.25 -2.23
N ARG A 240 -25.28 -4.29 -2.42
CA ARG A 240 -24.62 -5.20 -3.34
C ARG A 240 -23.54 -6.01 -2.63
N TRP A 241 -23.54 -7.31 -2.91
CA TRP A 241 -22.67 -8.28 -2.26
C TRP A 241 -21.99 -9.12 -3.32
N TYR A 242 -20.69 -9.33 -3.15
CA TYR A 242 -19.87 -10.13 -4.05
C TYR A 242 -19.01 -11.07 -3.25
N ALA A 243 -18.72 -12.24 -3.79
CA ALA A 243 -17.83 -13.21 -3.17
C ALA A 243 -16.86 -13.76 -4.20
N THR A 244 -15.58 -13.74 -3.87
CA THR A 244 -14.50 -14.23 -4.72
C THR A 244 -13.47 -15.00 -3.89
N GLN A 245 -12.55 -15.70 -4.54
CA GLN A 245 -11.36 -16.19 -3.82
C GLN A 245 -10.57 -15.02 -3.20
N ASN A 246 -9.98 -15.19 -2.00
CA ASN A 246 -9.13 -14.15 -1.40
C ASN A 246 -7.72 -14.12 -2.03
N MET A 247 -7.30 -15.20 -2.69
CA MET A 247 -5.98 -15.32 -3.32
C MET A 247 -5.92 -14.57 -4.65
N CYS A 248 -4.96 -13.66 -4.79
CA CYS A 248 -4.67 -12.99 -6.06
C CYS A 248 -3.97 -13.95 -7.04
N PRO A 249 -4.51 -14.18 -8.25
CA PRO A 249 -3.96 -15.14 -9.21
C PRO A 249 -2.60 -14.71 -9.79
N HIS A 250 -2.26 -13.42 -9.75
CA HIS A 250 -0.99 -12.89 -10.27
C HIS A 250 0.24 -13.43 -9.52
N LYS A 251 0.20 -13.46 -8.18
CA LYS A 251 1.35 -13.92 -7.38
C LYS A 251 1.00 -14.93 -6.29
N ARG A 252 -0.28 -15.27 -6.08
CA ARG A 252 -0.80 -16.16 -5.03
C ARG A 252 -0.76 -15.59 -3.61
N ALA A 253 -0.87 -14.27 -3.49
CA ALA A 253 -1.01 -13.60 -2.21
C ALA A 253 -2.48 -13.54 -1.78
N PHE A 254 -2.78 -13.86 -0.53
CA PHE A 254 -4.13 -13.93 0.04
C PHE A 254 -4.62 -12.56 0.55
N VAL A 255 -4.66 -11.58 -0.36
CA VAL A 255 -4.76 -10.15 0.00
C VAL A 255 -5.92 -9.42 -0.66
N LEU A 256 -6.79 -10.10 -1.41
CA LEU A 256 -7.80 -9.42 -2.23
C LEU A 256 -8.87 -8.72 -1.38
N SER A 257 -9.26 -9.26 -0.24
CA SER A 257 -10.16 -8.61 0.72
C SER A 257 -9.67 -7.23 1.17
N GLN A 258 -8.36 -7.02 1.25
CA GLN A 258 -7.71 -5.75 1.62
C GLN A 258 -7.54 -4.80 0.43
N GLY A 259 -8.03 -5.20 -0.74
CA GLY A 259 -7.98 -4.40 -1.95
C GLY A 259 -8.93 -3.22 -1.91
N LEU A 260 -8.59 -2.17 -2.66
CA LEU A 260 -9.51 -1.04 -2.85
C LEU A 260 -10.67 -1.48 -3.74
N VAL A 261 -11.88 -1.32 -3.22
CA VAL A 261 -13.11 -1.51 -3.99
C VAL A 261 -13.50 -0.20 -4.63
N GLY A 262 -14.00 -0.26 -5.85
CA GLY A 262 -14.54 0.89 -6.57
C GLY A 262 -15.09 0.47 -7.91
N ASP A 263 -15.56 1.42 -8.69
CA ASP A 263 -16.02 1.23 -10.05
C ASP A 263 -14.98 1.72 -11.08
N ASP A 264 -15.15 1.29 -12.32
CA ASP A 264 -14.52 1.92 -13.47
C ASP A 264 -15.46 2.95 -14.13
N GLU A 265 -15.00 3.55 -15.22
CA GLU A 265 -15.76 4.54 -15.99
C GLU A 265 -17.08 4.00 -16.57
N ASN A 266 -17.24 2.67 -16.65
CA ASN A 266 -18.43 1.98 -17.14
C ASN A 266 -19.32 1.49 -16.00
N GLY A 267 -18.98 1.78 -14.74
CA GLY A 267 -19.72 1.34 -13.56
C GLY A 267 -19.47 -0.13 -13.15
N VAL A 268 -18.45 -0.79 -13.72
CA VAL A 268 -18.09 -2.16 -13.33
C VAL A 268 -17.37 -2.12 -11.99
N LEU A 269 -17.99 -2.73 -10.98
CA LEU A 269 -17.39 -2.86 -9.67
C LEU A 269 -16.20 -3.81 -9.71
N LYS A 270 -15.09 -3.36 -9.13
CA LYS A 270 -13.81 -4.05 -9.12
C LYS A 270 -13.14 -3.99 -7.77
N VAL A 271 -12.23 -4.94 -7.55
CA VAL A 271 -11.24 -4.89 -6.47
C VAL A 271 -9.83 -4.75 -7.05
N SER A 272 -9.06 -3.81 -6.51
CA SER A 272 -7.66 -3.61 -6.87
C SER A 272 -6.75 -4.35 -5.89
N CYS A 273 -5.96 -5.30 -6.39
CA CYS A 273 -4.99 -6.03 -5.59
C CYS A 273 -4.04 -5.04 -4.87
N PRO A 274 -3.92 -5.08 -3.53
CA PRO A 274 -3.16 -4.09 -2.79
C PRO A 274 -1.67 -4.10 -3.13
N MET A 275 -1.13 -5.28 -3.48
CA MET A 275 0.30 -5.47 -3.76
C MET A 275 0.71 -5.04 -5.17
N HIS A 276 -0.11 -5.32 -6.19
CA HIS A 276 0.31 -5.18 -7.60
C HIS A 276 -0.65 -4.36 -8.47
N LYS A 277 -1.73 -3.84 -7.89
CA LYS A 277 -2.72 -2.99 -8.59
C LYS A 277 -3.39 -3.62 -9.80
N LYS A 278 -3.37 -4.96 -9.91
CA LYS A 278 -4.22 -5.70 -10.84
C LYS A 278 -5.68 -5.55 -10.40
N ASN A 279 -6.55 -5.21 -11.34
CA ASN A 279 -7.96 -4.92 -11.07
C ASN A 279 -8.82 -6.07 -11.55
N PHE A 280 -9.70 -6.58 -10.69
CA PHE A 280 -10.60 -7.69 -11.00
C PHE A 280 -12.05 -7.27 -10.83
N ALA A 281 -12.88 -7.51 -11.85
CA ALA A 281 -14.32 -7.31 -11.76
C ALA A 281 -14.92 -8.25 -10.71
N LEU A 282 -15.76 -7.73 -9.80
CA LEU A 282 -16.28 -8.49 -8.67
C LEU A 282 -17.39 -9.48 -9.04
N ASP A 283 -18.10 -9.24 -10.14
CA ASP A 283 -19.17 -10.07 -10.66
C ASP A 283 -18.66 -11.25 -11.49
N THR A 284 -17.76 -10.99 -12.44
CA THR A 284 -17.24 -11.98 -13.39
C THR A 284 -15.89 -12.57 -12.98
N GLY A 285 -15.14 -11.88 -12.12
CA GLY A 285 -13.78 -12.22 -11.74
C GLY A 285 -12.72 -11.83 -12.77
N GLU A 286 -13.10 -11.24 -13.90
CA GLU A 286 -12.18 -10.94 -15.01
C GLU A 286 -11.16 -9.87 -14.62
N CYS A 287 -9.90 -10.07 -15.02
CA CYS A 287 -8.87 -9.04 -14.89
C CYS A 287 -9.09 -7.95 -15.94
N ILE A 288 -9.42 -6.75 -15.48
CA ILE A 288 -9.69 -5.60 -16.34
C ILE A 288 -8.50 -4.62 -16.44
N SER A 289 -7.35 -4.98 -15.86
CA SER A 289 -6.10 -4.20 -15.94
C SER A 289 -5.17 -4.61 -17.09
N GLY A 290 -5.66 -5.38 -18.08
CA GLY A 290 -4.94 -5.70 -19.32
C GLY A 290 -4.34 -7.11 -19.41
N ASP A 291 -4.39 -7.91 -18.34
CA ASP A 291 -3.91 -9.30 -18.33
C ASP A 291 -5.09 -10.27 -18.48
N ALA A 292 -5.52 -10.49 -19.72
CA ALA A 292 -6.71 -11.29 -20.03
C ALA A 292 -6.66 -12.75 -19.51
N ASP A 293 -5.46 -13.27 -19.22
CA ASP A 293 -5.25 -14.63 -18.72
C ASP A 293 -5.51 -14.77 -17.20
N LEU A 294 -5.66 -13.65 -16.47
CA LEU A 294 -5.95 -13.68 -15.04
C LEU A 294 -7.45 -13.59 -14.78
N LYS A 295 -7.97 -14.50 -13.96
CA LYS A 295 -9.38 -14.52 -13.54
C LYS A 295 -9.54 -15.03 -12.12
N LEU A 296 -10.48 -14.45 -11.38
CA LEU A 296 -10.89 -14.91 -10.06
C LEU A 296 -12.03 -15.93 -10.15
N MET A 297 -12.05 -16.91 -9.24
CA MET A 297 -13.29 -17.62 -8.92
C MET A 297 -14.26 -16.66 -8.24
N THR A 298 -15.49 -16.57 -8.73
CA THR A 298 -16.60 -15.87 -8.06
C THR A 298 -17.64 -16.87 -7.56
N PHE A 299 -18.35 -16.54 -6.49
CA PHE A 299 -19.34 -17.41 -5.87
C PHE A 299 -20.70 -16.70 -5.80
N ASP A 300 -21.78 -17.45 -6.04
CA ASP A 300 -23.13 -16.90 -5.85
C ASP A 300 -23.32 -16.58 -4.35
N ILE A 301 -23.78 -15.36 -4.09
CA ILE A 301 -24.00 -14.82 -2.76
C ILE A 301 -25.42 -14.30 -2.65
N LYS A 302 -26.04 -14.48 -1.49
CA LYS A 302 -27.32 -13.86 -1.15
C LYS A 302 -27.35 -13.45 0.31
N VAL A 303 -28.20 -12.47 0.62
CA VAL A 303 -28.56 -12.11 1.99
C VAL A 303 -29.93 -12.72 2.29
N GLN A 304 -30.04 -13.44 3.41
CA GLN A 304 -31.30 -14.00 3.88
C GLN A 304 -31.28 -14.03 5.42
N ASP A 305 -32.32 -13.47 6.04
CA ASP A 305 -32.48 -13.36 7.51
C ASP A 305 -31.27 -12.71 8.19
N ASP A 306 -30.82 -11.56 7.66
CA ASP A 306 -29.62 -10.80 8.10
C ASP A 306 -28.30 -11.58 8.09
N HIS A 307 -28.24 -12.68 7.34
CA HIS A 307 -27.03 -13.48 7.17
C HIS A 307 -26.61 -13.57 5.71
N ILE A 308 -25.31 -13.65 5.50
CA ILE A 308 -24.69 -13.98 4.23
C ILE A 308 -24.76 -15.49 4.00
N TRP A 309 -25.18 -15.87 2.80
CA TRP A 309 -25.17 -17.24 2.32
C TRP A 309 -24.38 -17.31 1.03
N LEU A 310 -23.52 -18.32 0.91
CA LEU A 310 -22.76 -18.60 -0.31
C LEU A 310 -23.17 -19.95 -0.89
N LYS A 311 -23.21 -20.04 -2.22
CA LYS A 311 -23.44 -21.30 -2.93
C LYS A 311 -22.11 -21.98 -3.22
N LEU A 312 -21.73 -22.94 -2.37
CA LEU A 312 -20.40 -23.56 -2.35
C LEU A 312 -20.48 -25.08 -2.58
N PRO A 313 -19.47 -25.69 -3.23
CA PRO A 313 -19.32 -27.15 -3.25
C PRO A 313 -18.82 -27.66 -1.89
N SER A 314 -18.47 -28.96 -1.81
CA SER A 314 -17.78 -29.52 -0.65
C SER A 314 -16.45 -28.80 -0.38
N THR A 315 -16.03 -28.75 0.89
CA THR A 315 -14.72 -28.19 1.27
C THR A 315 -13.58 -28.93 0.57
N GLN A 316 -13.66 -30.26 0.44
CA GLN A 316 -12.63 -31.05 -0.22
C GLN A 316 -12.45 -30.67 -1.70
N GLU A 317 -13.53 -30.36 -2.42
CA GLU A 317 -13.47 -29.92 -3.80
C GLU A 317 -12.82 -28.54 -3.92
N LEU A 318 -13.21 -27.61 -3.05
CA LEU A 318 -12.67 -26.25 -3.10
C LEU A 318 -11.20 -26.19 -2.67
N ASP A 319 -10.82 -26.93 -1.62
CA ASP A 319 -9.44 -26.98 -1.10
C ASP A 319 -8.46 -27.55 -2.14
N ARG A 320 -8.91 -28.52 -2.96
CA ARG A 320 -8.10 -29.02 -4.10
C ARG A 320 -7.75 -27.93 -5.10
N ILE A 321 -8.59 -26.90 -5.24
CA ILE A 321 -8.44 -25.84 -6.23
C ILE A 321 -7.79 -24.59 -5.60
N LEU A 322 -8.27 -24.14 -4.45
CA LEU A 322 -7.97 -22.85 -3.83
C LEU A 322 -7.39 -22.94 -2.40
N GLY A 323 -7.10 -24.15 -1.91
CA GLY A 323 -6.59 -24.35 -0.55
C GLY A 323 -5.34 -23.51 -0.25
N THR A 324 -5.33 -22.84 0.89
CA THR A 324 -4.26 -21.96 1.34
C THR A 324 -2.95 -22.72 1.49
N SER A 325 -2.99 -23.90 2.09
CA SER A 325 -1.83 -24.75 2.31
C SER A 325 -1.18 -25.22 1.00
N LYS A 326 -1.99 -25.37 -0.06
CA LYS A 326 -1.52 -25.72 -1.41
C LYS A 326 -0.77 -24.57 -2.09
N TRP A 327 -1.25 -23.34 -1.91
CA TRP A 327 -0.79 -22.22 -2.72
C TRP A 327 0.10 -21.21 -2.00
N LYS A 328 0.15 -21.23 -0.66
CA LYS A 328 1.02 -20.36 0.12
C LYS A 328 2.48 -20.46 -0.33
N VAL A 329 3.21 -19.37 -0.17
CA VAL A 329 4.62 -19.32 -0.57
C VAL A 329 5.45 -20.10 0.44
N THR A 330 6.16 -21.12 -0.04
CA THR A 330 7.03 -22.00 0.76
C THR A 330 8.49 -21.80 0.39
N LYS A 331 9.42 -22.20 1.27
CA LYS A 331 10.88 -22.13 1.07
C LYS A 331 11.37 -22.74 -0.25
N ASN A 332 10.67 -23.76 -0.77
CA ASN A 332 11.07 -24.47 -1.99
C ASN A 332 10.63 -23.78 -3.29
N GLY A 333 9.98 -22.61 -3.22
CA GLY A 333 9.72 -21.73 -4.37
C GLY A 333 8.86 -22.32 -5.50
N LYS A 334 8.35 -23.54 -5.39
CA LYS A 334 7.46 -24.14 -6.40
C LYS A 334 6.30 -24.83 -5.68
N PRO A 335 5.04 -24.43 -5.92
CA PRO A 335 3.91 -25.26 -5.54
C PRO A 335 4.03 -26.61 -6.28
N GLU A 336 3.52 -27.69 -5.70
CA GLU A 336 3.33 -28.94 -6.45
C GLU A 336 2.57 -28.60 -7.75
N LYS A 337 3.11 -29.01 -8.91
CA LYS A 337 2.52 -28.74 -10.22
C LYS A 337 1.09 -29.32 -10.25
N SER A 338 0.06 -28.49 -10.08
CA SER A 338 -1.31 -28.96 -10.30
C SER A 338 -1.59 -28.96 -11.80
N ARG A 339 -1.54 -30.15 -12.41
CA ARG A 339 -2.27 -30.40 -13.67
C ARG A 339 -3.77 -30.37 -13.34
N ILE A 340 -4.40 -29.20 -13.43
CA ILE A 340 -5.87 -29.17 -13.56
C ILE A 340 -6.16 -29.69 -14.97
N LEU A 341 -6.68 -30.91 -15.05
CA LEU A 341 -7.01 -31.62 -16.28
C LEU A 341 -8.14 -30.89 -17.03
N HIS A 342 -7.78 -29.91 -17.85
CA HIS A 342 -8.61 -29.49 -18.99
C HIS A 342 -7.72 -29.30 -20.21
N ARG A 343 -7.33 -30.41 -20.82
CA ARG A 343 -7.10 -30.44 -22.27
C ARG A 343 -7.92 -31.58 -22.83
N SER A 344 -8.92 -31.23 -23.62
CA SER A 344 -9.59 -32.11 -24.56
C SER A 344 -8.55 -33.01 -25.23
N ALA A 345 -8.81 -34.32 -25.19
CA ALA A 345 -7.96 -35.33 -25.79
C ALA A 345 -7.63 -35.00 -27.26
N LYS A 346 -6.38 -34.64 -27.53
CA LYS A 346 -5.70 -34.94 -28.79
C LYS A 346 -4.35 -35.53 -28.44
N ALA A 347 -4.26 -36.83 -28.62
CA ALA A 347 -3.05 -37.62 -28.49
C ALA A 347 -1.89 -36.98 -29.27
N LYS A 348 -0.70 -36.92 -28.65
CA LYS A 348 0.56 -36.86 -29.38
C LYS A 348 1.45 -37.98 -28.88
N VAL A 349 1.74 -38.87 -29.81
CA VAL A 349 2.62 -40.03 -29.73
C VAL A 349 4.02 -39.59 -29.30
N GLU A 350 4.61 -40.36 -28.39
CA GLU A 350 6.01 -40.25 -27.95
C GLU A 350 6.94 -40.74 -29.07
N MET A 351 7.92 -39.91 -29.45
CA MET A 351 9.05 -40.35 -30.27
C MET A 351 10.32 -40.24 -29.41
N LEU A 352 10.77 -41.39 -28.93
CA LEU A 352 12.08 -41.59 -28.32
C LEU A 352 13.15 -41.52 -29.42
N GLY A 353 14.09 -40.58 -29.31
CA GLY A 353 15.23 -40.52 -30.23
C GLY A 353 16.25 -39.46 -29.85
N LYS A 354 17.34 -39.90 -29.20
CA LYS A 354 18.60 -39.15 -29.08
C LYS A 354 19.21 -38.97 -30.47
N ILE A 355 19.71 -37.77 -30.78
CA ILE A 355 20.86 -37.59 -31.67
C ILE A 355 21.75 -36.51 -31.05
N ASP A 356 22.87 -36.96 -30.50
CA ASP A 356 24.05 -36.13 -30.26
C ASP A 356 24.79 -35.96 -31.59
N SER A 357 25.16 -34.72 -31.92
CA SER A 357 26.30 -34.46 -32.82
C SER A 357 26.85 -33.06 -32.58
N ASN A 358 28.07 -33.04 -32.04
CA ASN A 358 29.01 -31.92 -32.06
C ASN A 358 29.20 -31.38 -33.50
N GLU A 359 29.36 -30.05 -33.66
CA GLU A 359 30.65 -29.38 -33.95
C GLU A 359 30.49 -27.99 -34.61
N CYS A 360 31.20 -27.02 -34.01
CA CYS A 360 32.06 -25.99 -34.62
C CYS A 360 31.52 -24.75 -35.39
N GLY A 361 32.11 -23.59 -35.05
CA GLY A 361 32.26 -22.40 -35.92
C GLY A 361 31.52 -21.15 -35.41
N SER A 362 32.04 -20.37 -34.45
CA SER A 362 33.04 -19.31 -34.57
C SER A 362 32.49 -17.88 -34.88
N VAL A 363 32.90 -16.96 -34.01
CA VAL A 363 33.06 -15.49 -34.14
C VAL A 363 31.82 -14.57 -34.05
N GLY A 364 31.83 -13.69 -33.03
CA GLY A 364 30.95 -12.52 -32.95
C GLY A 364 31.06 -11.75 -31.63
N CYS A 365 32.00 -10.80 -31.58
CA CYS A 365 32.34 -9.80 -30.54
C CYS A 365 31.21 -9.25 -29.64
N GLY A 366 31.55 -9.08 -28.35
CA GLY A 366 31.26 -7.94 -27.44
C GLY A 366 29.81 -7.42 -27.26
N ASP A 367 29.36 -6.87 -26.14
CA ASP A 367 30.01 -6.36 -24.94
C ASP A 367 28.90 -5.91 -23.96
N LYS A 368 29.25 -5.73 -22.67
CA LYS A 368 28.57 -4.92 -21.63
C LYS A 368 27.14 -5.29 -21.17
N LYS A 369 27.05 -5.88 -19.97
CA LYS A 369 26.73 -5.14 -18.74
C LYS A 369 26.72 -6.05 -17.51
N LEU A 370 27.42 -5.58 -16.48
CA LEU A 370 27.29 -6.01 -15.09
C LEU A 370 25.91 -5.60 -14.59
N ASP A 371 25.16 -6.56 -14.05
CA ASP A 371 23.94 -6.33 -13.28
C ASP A 371 24.32 -6.14 -11.80
N TRP A 372 23.89 -5.00 -11.24
CA TRP A 372 23.76 -4.79 -9.80
C TRP A 372 22.35 -5.14 -9.35
#